data_AF-A0A3A4V833-F1
#
_entry.id   AF-A0A3A4V833-F1
#
_cell.length_a   1.000
_cell.length_b   1.000
_cell.length_c   1.000
_cell.angle_alpha   90.00
_cell.angle_beta   90.00
_cell.angle_gamma   90.00
#
_symmetry.space_group_name_H-M   'P 1'
#
loop_
_entity.id
_entity.type
_entity.pdbx_description
1 polymer ?
#
loop_
_entity_poly.entity_id
_entity_poly.type
_entity_poly.pdbx_seq_one_letter_code
_entity_poly.pdbx_strand_id
1 'polypeptide(L)'
;MKAPNIINKLFIISLVLTFVFSILRVGYNYSKIITEEINWINLDDDQKRTKTFGDIYSFIKFVESNTEEKSEIAFLAPGGKTFYLARYYLYPRKITYLKSQKNIDDVMNSHNYDYIIIYKTNDSNLNENNSLFWKIENIKPFREYFVPTDKQTEGLIYKL
;
A
#
# COMPACT_ATOMS: atom_id res chain seq x y z
N MET A 1 -53.15 -47.95 1.21
CA MET A 1 -51.82 -47.29 1.17
C MET A 1 -51.93 -45.96 1.91
N LYS A 2 -51.25 -45.77 3.04
CA LYS A 2 -51.25 -44.49 3.76
C LYS A 2 -50.36 -43.51 3.00
N ALA A 3 -50.88 -42.34 2.64
CA ALA A 3 -50.10 -41.28 2.01
C ALA A 3 -48.90 -40.93 2.91
N PRO A 4 -47.68 -40.79 2.35
CA PRO A 4 -46.53 -40.46 3.16
C PRO A 4 -46.70 -39.06 3.76
N ASN A 5 -46.41 -38.95 5.05
CA ASN A 5 -46.58 -37.72 5.82
C ASN A 5 -45.71 -36.60 5.23
N ILE A 6 -46.33 -35.60 4.59
CA ILE A 6 -45.65 -34.52 3.84
C ILE A 6 -44.63 -33.79 4.72
N ILE A 7 -44.96 -33.62 6.01
CA ILE A 7 -44.09 -33.00 7.02
C ILE A 7 -42.77 -33.77 7.19
N ASN A 8 -42.82 -35.11 7.23
CA ASN A 8 -41.62 -35.93 7.35
C ASN A 8 -40.73 -35.83 6.11
N LYS A 9 -41.34 -35.71 4.91
CA LYS A 9 -40.58 -35.49 3.66
C LYS A 9 -39.89 -34.13 3.65
N LEU A 10 -40.59 -33.07 4.06
CA LEU A 10 -40.02 -31.72 4.15
C LEU A 10 -38.86 -31.66 5.16
N PHE A 11 -39.01 -32.32 6.31
CA PHE A 11 -37.95 -32.40 7.31
C PHE A 11 -36.68 -33.09 6.76
N ILE A 12 -36.84 -34.23 6.08
CA ILE A 12 -35.72 -34.94 5.44
C ILE A 12 -35.05 -34.06 4.38
N ILE A 13 -35.83 -33.38 3.53
CA ILE A 13 -35.30 -32.46 2.52
C ILE A 13 -34.49 -31.34 3.16
N SER A 14 -34.98 -30.73 4.25
CA SER A 14 -34.25 -29.70 4.98
C SER A 14 -32.92 -30.23 5.52
N LEU A 15 -32.91 -31.43 6.09
CA LEU A 15 -31.72 -32.06 6.64
C LEU A 15 -30.66 -32.30 5.56
N VAL A 16 -31.09 -32.81 4.40
CA VAL A 16 -30.22 -33.02 3.23
C VAL A 16 -29.68 -31.69 2.71
N LEU A 17 -30.51 -30.65 2.61
CA LEU A 17 -30.07 -29.32 2.17
C LEU A 17 -29.02 -28.75 3.13
N THR A 18 -29.26 -28.79 4.44
CA THR A 18 -28.29 -28.31 5.43
C THR A 18 -26.97 -29.06 5.35
N PHE A 19 -27.01 -30.37 5.12
CA PHE A 19 -25.82 -31.19 4.94
C PHE A 19 -25.04 -30.80 3.67
N VAL A 20 -25.75 -30.64 2.53
CA VAL A 20 -25.14 -30.20 1.27
C VAL A 20 -24.51 -28.82 1.41
N PHE A 21 -25.21 -27.85 2.00
CA PHE A 21 -24.66 -26.51 2.25
C PHE A 21 -23.42 -26.54 3.14
N SER A 22 -23.40 -27.43 4.15
CA SER A 22 -22.23 -27.60 5.03
C SER A 22 -21.02 -28.12 4.25
N ILE A 23 -21.21 -29.13 3.40
CA ILE A 23 -20.15 -29.66 2.54
C ILE A 23 -19.63 -28.58 1.57
N LEU A 24 -20.53 -27.85 0.91
CA LEU A 24 -20.16 -26.79 -0.02
C LEU A 24 -19.34 -25.69 0.67
N ARG A 25 -19.71 -25.33 1.91
CA ARG A 25 -18.97 -24.32 2.69
C ARG A 25 -17.58 -24.79 3.08
N VAL A 26 -17.43 -26.05 3.49
CA VAL A 26 -16.12 -26.66 3.78
C VAL A 26 -15.26 -26.70 2.53
N GLY A 27 -15.82 -27.15 1.40
CA GLY A 27 -15.11 -27.20 0.12
C GLY A 27 -14.67 -25.81 -0.36
N TYR A 28 -15.53 -24.80 -0.24
CA TYR A 28 -15.19 -23.41 -0.55
C TYR A 28 -14.05 -22.88 0.33
N ASN A 29 -14.13 -23.08 1.65
CA ASN A 29 -13.09 -22.63 2.57
C ASN A 29 -11.75 -23.34 2.29
N TYR A 30 -11.78 -24.65 2.04
CA TYR A 30 -10.57 -25.40 1.69
C TYR A 30 -9.96 -24.92 0.37
N SER A 31 -10.79 -24.70 -0.65
CA SER A 31 -10.37 -24.11 -1.93
C SER A 31 -9.75 -22.73 -1.74
N LYS A 32 -10.35 -21.88 -0.90
CA LYS A 32 -9.85 -20.55 -0.57
C LYS A 32 -8.49 -20.62 0.14
N ILE A 33 -8.32 -21.49 1.13
CA ILE A 33 -7.04 -21.68 1.84
C ILE A 33 -5.95 -22.12 0.84
N ILE A 34 -6.26 -23.06 -0.04
CA ILE A 34 -5.30 -23.54 -1.04
C ILE A 34 -4.93 -22.45 -2.05
N THR A 35 -5.91 -21.69 -2.55
CA THR A 35 -5.69 -20.74 -3.63
C THR A 35 -5.16 -19.40 -3.14
N GLU A 36 -5.57 -18.93 -1.96
CA GLU A 36 -5.15 -17.64 -1.42
C GLU A 36 -4.05 -17.79 -0.38
N GLU A 37 -4.24 -18.61 0.66
CA GLU A 37 -3.34 -18.63 1.83
C GLU A 37 -2.01 -19.35 1.58
N ILE A 38 -1.99 -20.44 0.80
CA ILE A 38 -0.72 -21.10 0.41
C ILE A 38 0.19 -20.12 -0.36
N ASN A 39 -0.41 -19.25 -1.18
CA ASN A 39 0.31 -18.22 -1.90
C ASN A 39 0.88 -17.12 -0.98
N TRP A 40 0.45 -17.01 0.28
CA TRP A 40 1.04 -16.10 1.27
C TRP A 40 2.13 -16.78 2.11
N ILE A 41 1.98 -18.07 2.41
CA ILE A 41 2.94 -18.85 3.21
C ILE A 41 4.30 -18.94 2.51
N ASN A 42 4.31 -19.07 1.18
CA ASN A 42 5.54 -19.21 0.40
C ASN A 42 6.25 -17.88 0.10
N LEU A 43 5.71 -16.74 0.54
CA LEU A 43 6.31 -15.43 0.32
C LEU A 43 7.21 -15.04 1.48
N ASP A 44 8.37 -14.48 1.14
CA ASP A 44 9.22 -13.79 2.12
C ASP A 44 8.54 -12.50 2.63
N ASP A 45 8.98 -11.99 3.78
CA ASP A 45 8.39 -10.81 4.41
C ASP A 45 8.43 -9.57 3.50
N ASP A 46 9.50 -9.39 2.71
CA ASP A 46 9.58 -8.31 1.72
C ASP A 46 8.58 -8.49 0.58
N GLN A 47 8.36 -9.73 0.13
CA GLN A 47 7.37 -10.03 -0.89
C GLN A 47 5.95 -9.84 -0.37
N LYS A 48 5.68 -10.23 0.89
CA LYS A 48 4.40 -9.97 1.56
C LYS A 48 4.14 -8.47 1.65
N ARG A 49 5.11 -7.68 2.10
CA ARG A 49 5.00 -6.21 2.19
C ARG A 49 4.77 -5.57 0.82
N THR A 50 5.49 -6.03 -0.20
CA THR A 50 5.29 -5.57 -1.58
C THR A 50 3.89 -5.91 -2.08
N LYS A 51 3.38 -7.11 -1.79
CA LYS A 51 2.01 -7.54 -2.15
C LYS A 51 0.93 -6.78 -1.37
N THR A 52 1.18 -6.43 -0.12
CA THR A 52 0.23 -5.71 0.75
C THR A 52 0.17 -4.21 0.47
N PHE A 53 1.33 -3.58 0.25
CA PHE A 53 1.44 -2.12 0.15
C PHE A 53 1.76 -1.63 -1.27
N GLY A 54 2.03 -2.53 -2.21
CA GLY A 54 2.28 -2.21 -3.61
C GLY A 54 3.45 -1.25 -3.80
N ASP A 55 3.26 -0.30 -4.70
CA ASP A 55 4.27 0.68 -5.12
C ASP A 55 4.77 1.56 -3.97
N ILE A 56 3.97 1.76 -2.92
CA ILE A 56 4.39 2.52 -1.74
C ILE A 56 5.59 1.85 -1.07
N TYR A 57 5.57 0.51 -0.93
CA TYR A 57 6.69 -0.19 -0.30
C TYR A 57 7.94 -0.17 -1.18
N SER A 58 7.76 -0.40 -2.49
CA SER A 58 8.84 -0.31 -3.47
C SER A 58 9.51 1.07 -3.45
N PHE A 59 8.72 2.13 -3.37
CA PHE A 59 9.22 3.50 -3.24
C PHE A 59 9.96 3.72 -1.91
N ILE A 60 9.44 3.21 -0.79
CA ILE A 60 10.13 3.30 0.51
C ILE A 60 11.49 2.60 0.45
N LYS A 61 11.59 1.40 -0.14
CA LYS A 61 12.88 0.71 -0.34
C LYS A 61 13.83 1.49 -1.26
N PHE A 62 13.28 2.18 -2.26
CA PHE A 62 14.06 3.08 -3.11
C PHE A 62 14.63 4.26 -2.30
N VAL A 63 13.84 4.87 -1.41
CA VAL A 63 14.33 5.92 -0.50
C VAL A 63 15.41 5.39 0.42
N GLU A 64 15.18 4.23 1.05
CA GLU A 64 16.13 3.60 1.97
C GLU A 64 17.50 3.36 1.31
N SER A 65 17.51 2.88 0.07
CA SER A 65 18.74 2.58 -0.67
C SER A 65 19.48 3.81 -1.20
N ASN A 66 18.84 4.98 -1.23
CA ASN A 66 19.41 6.21 -1.79
C ASN A 66 19.61 7.35 -0.77
N THR A 67 19.31 7.11 0.51
CA THR A 67 19.48 8.10 1.59
C THR A 67 20.27 7.53 2.74
N GLU A 68 21.03 8.38 3.41
CA GLU A 68 21.83 8.01 4.58
C GLU A 68 20.95 7.59 5.77
N GLU A 69 21.43 6.65 6.57
CA GLU A 69 20.64 6.01 7.65
C GLU A 69 20.19 6.98 8.75
N LYS A 70 20.95 8.06 9.00
CA LYS A 70 20.67 9.06 10.06
C LYS A 70 20.21 10.41 9.51
N SER A 71 19.66 10.42 8.30
CA SER A 71 19.24 11.65 7.64
C SER A 71 17.93 12.24 8.19
N GLU A 72 17.82 13.57 8.13
CA GLU A 72 16.58 14.31 8.29
C GLU A 72 15.91 14.51 6.92
N ILE A 73 14.69 14.01 6.77
CA ILE A 73 13.97 13.94 5.50
C ILE A 73 12.67 14.73 5.61
N ALA A 74 12.52 15.73 4.73
CA ALA A 74 11.24 16.38 4.51
C ALA A 74 10.44 15.57 3.48
N PHE A 75 9.27 15.06 3.87
CA PHE A 75 8.52 14.08 3.10
C PHE A 75 7.15 14.62 2.67
N LEU A 76 6.95 14.71 1.36
CA LEU A 76 5.71 15.17 0.75
C LEU A 76 5.04 14.00 0.02
N ALA A 77 3.84 13.60 0.45
CA ALA A 77 3.08 12.52 -0.16
C ALA A 77 1.56 12.74 -0.06
N PRO A 78 0.76 12.23 -1.01
CA PRO A 78 -0.69 12.24 -0.93
C PRO A 78 -1.17 11.28 0.16
N GLY A 79 -1.84 11.84 1.16
CA GLY A 79 -2.45 11.11 2.27
C GLY A 79 -1.49 10.68 3.40
N GLY A 80 -2.07 10.48 4.58
CA GLY A 80 -1.31 10.13 5.79
C GLY A 80 -0.72 8.72 5.79
N LYS A 81 -1.35 7.76 5.10
CA LYS A 81 -0.93 6.34 5.07
C LYS A 81 0.52 6.19 4.60
N THR A 82 0.88 6.84 3.49
CA THR A 82 2.22 6.79 2.92
C THR A 82 3.26 7.34 3.89
N PHE A 83 2.96 8.47 4.54
CA PHE A 83 3.85 9.06 5.56
C PHE A 83 4.06 8.12 6.75
N TYR A 84 3.00 7.49 7.27
CA TYR A 84 3.13 6.55 8.39
C TYR A 84 3.99 5.33 8.03
N LEU A 85 3.79 4.76 6.83
CA LEU A 85 4.60 3.64 6.37
C LEU A 85 6.06 4.04 6.17
N ALA A 86 6.31 5.19 5.54
CA ALA A 86 7.67 5.71 5.37
C ALA A 86 8.36 5.90 6.72
N ARG A 87 7.70 6.51 7.70
CA ARG A 87 8.26 6.68 9.06
C ARG A 87 8.59 5.34 9.74
N TYR A 88 7.74 4.33 9.56
CA TYR A 88 7.94 3.01 10.18
C TYR A 88 9.12 2.26 9.56
N TYR A 89 9.20 2.21 8.22
CA TYR A 89 10.20 1.41 7.52
C TYR A 89 11.54 2.13 7.30
N LEU A 90 11.58 3.46 7.32
CA LEU A 90 12.81 4.22 7.12
C LEU A 90 13.58 4.51 8.42
N TYR A 91 13.06 4.07 9.57
CA TYR A 91 13.76 4.19 10.85
C TYR A 91 15.19 3.61 10.73
N PRO A 92 16.25 4.31 11.20
CA PRO A 92 16.24 5.43 12.15
C PRO A 92 16.19 6.85 11.54
N ARG A 93 15.91 7.01 10.25
CA ARG A 93 15.79 8.32 9.60
C ARG A 93 14.64 9.15 10.20
N LYS A 94 14.84 10.47 10.32
CA LYS A 94 13.84 11.39 10.88
C LYS A 94 12.97 11.95 9.76
N ILE A 95 11.74 11.47 9.65
CA ILE A 95 10.80 11.86 8.60
C ILE A 95 9.83 12.93 9.10
N THR A 96 9.84 14.11 8.48
CA THR A 96 8.89 15.20 8.75
C THR A 96 7.88 15.32 7.61
N TYR A 97 6.59 15.25 7.92
CA TYR A 97 5.53 15.37 6.92
C TYR A 97 5.35 16.82 6.46
N LEU A 98 5.40 17.04 5.14
CA LEU A 98 4.99 18.28 4.51
C LEU A 98 3.54 18.16 4.05
N LYS A 99 2.66 19.01 4.60
CA LYS A 99 1.23 19.03 4.25
C LYS A 99 0.95 19.62 2.86
N SER A 100 1.86 20.42 2.33
CA SER A 100 1.66 21.15 1.07
C SER A 100 3.00 21.46 0.41
N GLN A 101 2.98 21.57 -0.92
CA GLN A 101 4.11 22.06 -1.74
C GLN A 101 4.59 23.44 -1.29
N LYS A 102 3.70 24.31 -0.78
CA LYS A 102 4.06 25.66 -0.31
C LYS A 102 5.12 25.64 0.79
N ASN A 103 5.24 24.54 1.53
CA ASN A 103 6.22 24.40 2.61
C ASN A 103 7.60 23.94 2.10
N ILE A 104 7.74 23.59 0.81
CA ILE A 104 9.03 23.16 0.26
C ILE A 104 10.00 24.33 0.19
N ASP A 105 9.56 25.52 -0.20
CA ASP A 105 10.44 26.69 -0.28
C ASP A 105 11.02 27.04 1.10
N ASP A 106 10.21 26.95 2.15
CA ASP A 106 10.67 27.14 3.54
C ASP A 106 11.70 26.07 3.95
N VAL A 107 11.47 24.81 3.58
CA VAL A 107 12.38 23.69 3.86
C VAL A 107 13.72 23.90 3.16
N MET A 108 13.71 24.25 1.87
CA MET A 108 14.90 24.54 1.07
C MET A 108 15.76 25.64 1.71
N ASN A 109 15.13 26.67 2.28
CA ASN A 109 15.84 27.78 2.92
C ASN A 109 16.33 27.47 4.33
N SER A 110 15.66 26.55 5.05
CA SER A 110 15.90 26.29 6.47
C SER A 110 17.16 25.49 6.80
N HIS A 111 17.79 24.82 5.83
CA HIS A 111 18.99 23.96 5.99
C HIS A 111 18.88 22.87 7.08
N ASN A 112 17.68 22.54 7.55
CA ASN A 112 17.46 21.58 8.63
C ASN A 112 17.25 20.13 8.14
N TYR A 113 17.35 19.90 6.84
CA TYR A 113 17.05 18.62 6.21
C TYR A 113 18.16 18.24 5.25
N ASP A 114 18.49 16.95 5.17
CA ASP A 114 19.47 16.41 4.22
C ASP A 114 18.80 16.11 2.87
N TYR A 115 17.50 15.74 2.90
CA TYR A 115 16.75 15.37 1.72
C TYR A 115 15.33 15.91 1.72
N ILE A 116 14.83 16.21 0.52
CA ILE A 116 13.39 16.38 0.25
C ILE A 116 12.95 15.21 -0.61
N ILE A 117 11.90 14.53 -0.16
CA ILE A 117 11.36 13.37 -0.84
C ILE A 117 9.91 13.64 -1.19
N ILE A 118 9.59 13.42 -2.45
CA ILE A 118 8.28 13.66 -3.01
C ILE A 118 7.77 12.35 -3.59
N TYR A 119 6.62 11.89 -3.11
CA TYR A 119 5.92 10.74 -3.66
C TYR A 119 4.60 11.20 -4.27
N LYS A 120 4.43 10.98 -5.56
CA LYS A 120 3.19 11.22 -6.28
C LYS A 120 2.64 9.88 -6.74
N THR A 121 1.36 9.62 -6.47
CA THR A 121 0.65 8.42 -6.95
C THR A 121 -0.70 8.83 -7.52
N ASN A 122 -1.29 8.02 -8.40
CA ASN A 122 -2.60 8.27 -9.02
C ASN A 122 -3.78 7.65 -8.24
N ASP A 123 -3.54 7.07 -7.06
CA ASP A 123 -4.60 6.43 -6.28
C ASP A 123 -5.67 7.47 -5.90
N SER A 124 -6.87 7.35 -6.49
CA SER A 124 -7.95 8.33 -6.44
C SER A 124 -8.52 8.54 -5.03
N ASN A 125 -8.29 7.58 -4.12
CA ASN A 125 -8.63 7.70 -2.70
C ASN A 125 -7.62 8.57 -1.91
N LEU A 126 -6.45 8.86 -2.47
CA LEU A 126 -5.39 9.65 -1.84
C LEU A 126 -5.18 11.01 -2.51
N ASN A 127 -5.72 11.20 -3.72
CA ASN A 127 -5.65 12.41 -4.53
C ASN A 127 -6.98 13.19 -4.55
N GLU A 128 -7.40 13.77 -3.43
CA GLU A 128 -8.53 14.72 -3.45
C GLU A 128 -8.17 16.08 -4.08
N ASN A 129 -6.89 16.35 -4.38
CA ASN A 129 -6.45 17.62 -4.99
C ASN A 129 -5.71 17.39 -6.32
N ASN A 130 -6.49 17.40 -7.39
CA ASN A 130 -6.16 16.98 -8.75
C ASN A 130 -5.26 17.93 -9.57
N SER A 131 -4.45 18.79 -8.94
CA SER A 131 -3.48 19.59 -9.69
C SER A 131 -2.35 20.10 -8.81
N LEU A 132 -1.36 19.26 -8.61
CA LEU A 132 -0.09 19.73 -8.07
C LEU A 132 1.00 19.19 -8.99
N PHE A 133 1.80 20.11 -9.51
CA PHE A 133 3.11 19.81 -10.05
C PHE A 133 4.04 19.76 -8.83
N TRP A 134 4.40 18.55 -8.39
CA TRP A 134 5.20 18.34 -7.17
C TRP A 134 6.69 18.32 -7.53
N LYS A 135 7.09 19.05 -8.57
CA LYS A 135 8.50 19.16 -8.97
C LYS A 135 9.03 20.49 -8.47
N ILE A 136 10.18 20.47 -7.83
CA ILE A 136 10.86 21.71 -7.44
C ILE A 136 11.40 22.34 -8.72
N GLU A 137 10.90 23.53 -9.06
CA GLU A 137 11.35 24.25 -10.26
C GLU A 137 12.85 24.56 -10.15
N ASN A 138 13.56 24.46 -11.27
CA ASN A 138 15.00 24.78 -11.39
C ASN A 138 15.97 23.87 -10.62
N ILE A 139 15.50 22.79 -9.97
CA ILE A 139 16.37 21.81 -9.32
C ILE A 139 16.17 20.43 -9.95
N LYS A 140 17.27 19.79 -10.35
CA LYS A 140 17.24 18.41 -10.83
C LYS A 140 17.23 17.46 -9.63
N PRO A 141 16.30 16.50 -9.57
CA PRO A 141 16.30 15.49 -8.50
C PRO A 141 17.60 14.68 -8.53
N PHE A 142 18.08 14.34 -7.34
CA PHE A 142 19.23 13.48 -7.13
C PHE A 142 18.95 12.05 -7.63
N ARG A 143 17.73 11.56 -7.39
CA ARG A 143 17.23 10.26 -7.85
C ARG A 143 15.75 10.35 -8.20
N GLU A 144 15.35 9.58 -9.20
CA GLU A 144 13.97 9.46 -9.66
C GLU A 144 13.56 7.98 -9.63
N TYR A 145 12.31 7.74 -9.22
CA TYR A 145 11.66 6.44 -9.18
C TYR A 145 10.40 6.52 -10.02
N PHE A 146 10.25 5.57 -10.94
CA PHE A 146 9.07 5.47 -11.79
C PHE A 146 8.52 4.06 -11.69
N VAL A 147 7.20 3.94 -11.51
CA VAL A 147 6.52 2.65 -11.54
C VAL A 147 6.34 2.26 -13.02
N PRO A 148 6.90 1.12 -13.50
CA PRO A 148 6.85 0.76 -14.92
C PRO A 148 5.43 0.60 -15.46
N THR A 149 4.51 0.16 -14.61
CA THR A 149 3.11 -0.09 -14.94
C THR A 149 2.25 1.17 -14.92
N ASP A 150 2.70 2.24 -14.28
CA ASP A 150 1.97 3.51 -14.17
C ASP A 150 2.92 4.70 -14.33
N LYS A 151 2.87 5.34 -15.50
CA LYS A 151 3.68 6.53 -15.83
C LYS A 151 3.34 7.76 -14.97
N GLN A 152 2.34 7.68 -14.09
CA GLN A 152 1.91 8.79 -13.24
C GLN A 152 2.37 8.67 -11.79
N THR A 153 2.81 7.48 -11.36
CA THR A 153 3.42 7.29 -10.04
C THR A 153 4.92 7.57 -10.13
N GLU A 154 5.33 8.65 -9.46
CA GLU A 154 6.68 9.22 -9.51
C GLU A 154 7.17 9.48 -8.10
N GLY A 155 8.38 9.01 -7.81
CA GLY A 155 9.10 9.27 -6.59
C GLY A 155 10.34 10.10 -6.88
N LEU A 156 10.52 11.23 -6.21
CA LEU A 156 11.66 12.12 -6.39
C LEU A 156 12.42 12.26 -5.08
N ILE A 157 13.74 12.21 -5.15
CA ILE A 157 14.63 12.53 -4.04
C ILE A 157 15.48 13.72 -4.47
N TYR A 158 15.46 14.77 -3.68
CA TYR A 158 16.33 15.93 -3.77
C TYR A 158 17.29 15.88 -2.58
N LYS A 159 18.57 16.12 -2.86
CA LYS A 159 19.59 16.29 -1.81
C LYS A 159 19.79 17.79 -1.60
N LEU A 160 19.74 18.23 -0.35
CA LEU A 160 19.95 19.62 0.04
C LEU A 160 21.42 19.91 0.35
#